data_AF-A0AAU5G9I4-F1
#
_entry.id   AF-A0AAU5G9I4-F1
#
_cell.length_a   1.000
_cell.length_b   1.000
_cell.length_c   1.000
_cell.angle_alpha   90.00
_cell.angle_beta   90.00
_cell.angle_gamma   90.00
#
_symmetry.space_group_name_H-M   'P 1'
#
loop_
_entity.id
_entity.type
_entity.pdbx_description
1 polymer ?
#
loop_
_entity_poly.entity_id
_entity_poly.type
_entity_poly.pdbx_seq_one_letter_code
_entity_poly.pdbx_strand_id
1 'polypeptide(L)'
;MPKTTQLRTYTVRAGMLDEWVERWRAEIVPLRLELGFTVDGAWVDRERNQFVWLISYDGPETFAERNAVYWASPERKAMNLEPDEYLLHTDDRTVEPQL
;
A
#
# COMPACT_ATOMS: atom_id res chain seq x y z
N MET A 1 -9.23 -3.14 18.36
CA MET A 1 -10.31 -2.53 17.55
C MET A 1 -10.74 -3.53 16.49
N PRO A 2 -11.88 -3.41 15.78
CA PRO A 2 -12.14 -4.31 14.66
C PRO A 2 -11.07 -4.13 13.57
N LYS A 3 -10.68 -5.23 12.91
CA LYS A 3 -9.83 -5.21 11.71
C LYS A 3 -10.32 -4.15 10.73
N THR A 4 -9.43 -3.24 10.35
CA THR A 4 -9.68 -2.23 9.32
C THR A 4 -8.94 -2.61 8.06
N THR A 5 -9.65 -2.72 6.94
CA THR A 5 -9.10 -3.05 5.62
C THR A 5 -9.22 -1.86 4.69
N GLN A 6 -8.14 -1.51 3.98
CA GLN A 6 -8.17 -0.55 2.89
C GLN A 6 -7.94 -1.24 1.54
N LEU A 7 -8.77 -0.90 0.56
CA LEU A 7 -8.52 -1.12 -0.85
C LEU A 7 -7.84 0.13 -1.42
N ARG A 8 -6.70 -0.08 -2.07
CA ARG A 8 -5.90 0.99 -2.66
C ARG A 8 -5.75 0.75 -4.14
N THR A 9 -6.08 1.76 -4.93
CA THR A 9 -6.00 1.74 -6.40
C THR A 9 -5.07 2.86 -6.84
N TYR A 10 -3.98 2.50 -7.50
CA TYR A 10 -2.99 3.44 -7.99
C TYR A 10 -2.96 3.42 -9.52
N THR A 11 -3.19 4.57 -10.15
CA THR A 11 -2.87 4.74 -11.57
C THR A 11 -1.39 5.05 -11.68
N VAL A 12 -0.64 4.13 -12.27
CA VAL A 12 0.82 4.24 -12.40
C VAL A 12 1.15 5.01 -13.68
N ARG A 13 2.32 5.64 -13.75
CA ARG A 13 2.85 6.26 -14.95
C ARG A 13 3.10 5.20 -16.03
N ALA A 14 2.87 5.56 -17.29
CA ALA A 14 3.09 4.67 -18.43
C ALA A 14 4.55 4.16 -18.45
N GLY A 15 4.73 2.85 -18.61
CA GLY A 15 6.03 2.20 -18.62
C GLY A 15 6.66 1.92 -17.25
N MET A 16 6.07 2.40 -16.15
CA MET A 16 6.62 2.23 -14.80
C MET A 16 5.90 1.18 -13.95
N LEU A 17 4.89 0.49 -14.51
CA LEU A 17 4.04 -0.45 -13.77
C LEU A 17 4.83 -1.61 -13.16
N ASP A 18 5.73 -2.21 -13.94
CA ASP A 18 6.52 -3.36 -13.48
C ASP A 18 7.55 -2.93 -12.43
N GLU A 19 8.25 -1.82 -12.67
CA GLU A 19 9.19 -1.25 -11.69
C GLU A 19 8.50 -0.88 -10.37
N TRP A 20 7.31 -0.27 -10.45
CA TRP A 20 6.51 0.05 -9.27
C TRP A 20 6.17 -1.21 -8.46
N VAL A 21 5.74 -2.28 -9.12
CA VAL A 21 5.39 -3.55 -8.47
C VAL A 21 6.62 -4.18 -7.81
N GLU A 22 7.77 -4.14 -8.48
CA GLU A 22 9.04 -4.64 -7.93
C GLU A 22 9.44 -3.89 -6.66
N ARG A 23 9.45 -2.55 -6.70
CA ARG A 23 9.76 -1.72 -5.52
C ARG A 23 8.75 -1.89 -4.40
N TRP A 24 7.45 -1.93 -4.73
CA TRP A 24 6.40 -2.17 -3.74
C TRP A 24 6.62 -3.50 -3.01
N ARG A 25 6.92 -4.57 -3.75
CA ARG A 25 7.13 -5.90 -3.16
C ARG A 25 8.43 -5.96 -2.35
N ALA A 26 9.50 -5.35 -2.84
CA ALA A 26 10.83 -5.43 -2.23
C ALA A 26 10.98 -4.54 -0.99
N GLU A 27 10.28 -3.40 -0.93
CA GLU A 27 10.54 -2.37 0.07
C GLU A 27 9.30 -2.02 0.90
N ILE A 28 8.16 -1.77 0.24
CA ILE A 28 6.94 -1.34 0.95
C ILE A 28 6.36 -2.51 1.75
N VAL A 29 6.21 -3.69 1.15
CA VAL A 29 5.56 -4.84 1.80
C VAL A 29 6.30 -5.28 3.07
N PRO A 30 7.63 -5.50 3.08
CA PRO A 30 8.33 -5.93 4.29
C PRO A 30 8.09 -4.98 5.47
N LEU A 31 8.22 -3.68 5.27
CA LEU A 31 8.00 -2.69 6.33
C LEU A 31 6.55 -2.68 6.81
N ARG A 32 5.57 -2.86 5.90
CA ARG A 32 4.15 -2.98 6.31
C ARG A 32 3.93 -4.19 7.21
N LEU A 33 4.52 -5.34 6.86
CA LEU A 33 4.40 -6.57 7.66
C LEU A 33 5.10 -6.44 9.01
N GLU A 34 6.30 -5.87 9.06
CA GLU A 34 7.02 -5.58 10.32
C GLU A 34 6.20 -4.66 11.24
N LEU A 35 5.47 -3.72 10.65
CA LEU A 35 4.56 -2.84 11.38
C LEU A 35 3.22 -3.51 11.70
N GLY A 36 3.04 -4.81 11.48
CA GLY A 36 1.85 -5.55 11.89
C GLY A 36 0.64 -5.38 10.98
N PHE A 37 0.82 -4.79 9.78
CA PHE A 37 -0.20 -4.86 8.74
C PHE A 37 -0.21 -6.23 8.07
N THR A 38 -1.32 -6.58 7.43
CA THR A 38 -1.42 -7.71 6.51
C THR A 38 -1.67 -7.20 5.10
N VAL A 39 -1.12 -7.88 4.09
CA VAL A 39 -1.44 -7.63 2.68
C VAL A 39 -2.33 -8.79 2.22
N ASP A 40 -3.62 -8.53 2.06
CA ASP A 40 -4.61 -9.56 1.77
C ASP A 40 -4.69 -9.90 0.26
N GLY A 41 -4.05 -9.10 -0.60
CA GLY A 41 -3.93 -9.36 -2.03
C GLY A 41 -3.42 -8.15 -2.81
N ALA A 42 -2.87 -8.41 -4.00
CA ALA A 42 -2.43 -7.37 -4.94
C ALA A 42 -2.57 -7.85 -6.39
N TRP A 43 -2.93 -6.93 -7.28
CA TRP A 43 -3.22 -7.19 -8.69
C TRP A 43 -2.72 -6.05 -9.56
N VAL A 44 -2.43 -6.37 -10.82
CA VAL A 44 -2.12 -5.41 -11.88
C VAL A 44 -3.24 -5.44 -12.90
N ASP A 45 -3.85 -4.29 -13.18
CA ASP A 45 -4.68 -4.06 -14.36
C ASP A 45 -3.80 -3.38 -15.42
N ARG A 46 -3.30 -4.17 -16.38
CA ARG A 46 -2.44 -3.65 -17.46
C ARG A 46 -3.22 -2.83 -18.49
N GLU A 47 -4.52 -3.05 -18.64
CA GLU A 47 -5.36 -2.28 -19.57
C GLU A 47 -5.50 -0.83 -19.11
N ARG A 48 -5.68 -0.63 -17.79
CA ARG A 48 -5.83 0.70 -17.17
C ARG A 48 -4.53 1.26 -16.60
N ASN A 49 -3.44 0.51 -16.69
CA ASN A 49 -2.15 0.81 -16.05
C ASN A 49 -2.31 1.07 -14.54
N GLN A 50 -3.09 0.23 -13.86
CA GLN A 50 -3.39 0.34 -12.44
C GLN A 50 -2.76 -0.78 -11.62
N PHE A 51 -2.34 -0.42 -10.41
CA PHE A 51 -1.96 -1.36 -9.36
C PHE A 51 -2.99 -1.30 -8.23
N VAL A 52 -3.57 -2.45 -7.89
CA VAL A 52 -4.65 -2.56 -6.90
C VAL A 52 -4.20 -3.50 -5.79
N TRP A 53 -4.38 -3.11 -4.53
CA TRP A 53 -4.00 -3.97 -3.42
C TRP A 53 -4.84 -3.72 -2.17
N LEU A 54 -4.89 -4.74 -1.31
CA LEU A 54 -5.55 -4.72 -0.02
C LEU A 54 -4.51 -4.73 1.09
N ILE A 55 -4.71 -3.85 2.06
CA ILE A 55 -3.92 -3.80 3.28
C ILE A 55 -4.84 -3.69 4.49
N SER A 56 -4.58 -4.48 5.51
CA SER A 56 -5.37 -4.48 6.73
C SER A 56 -4.54 -4.31 7.98
N TYR A 57 -5.19 -3.84 9.05
CA TYR A 57 -4.63 -3.75 10.39
C TYR A 57 -5.65 -4.22 11.43
N ASP A 58 -5.24 -5.09 12.33
CA ASP A 58 -6.07 -5.65 13.42
C ASP A 58 -5.40 -5.48 14.80
N GLY A 59 -4.55 -4.47 14.92
CA GLY A 59 -3.85 -4.17 16.16
C GLY A 59 -4.68 -3.36 17.17
N PRO A 60 -4.06 -3.01 18.32
CA PRO A 60 -4.73 -2.22 19.34
C PRO A 60 -4.97 -0.76 18.93
N GLU A 61 -4.12 -0.19 18.07
CA GLU A 61 -4.27 1.16 17.51
C GLU A 61 -5.24 1.21 16.32
N THR A 62 -5.61 2.42 15.91
CA THR A 62 -6.32 2.62 14.65
C THR A 62 -5.38 2.38 13.45
N PHE A 63 -5.97 2.03 12.29
CA PHE A 63 -5.22 1.96 11.04
C PHE A 63 -4.49 3.28 10.75
N ALA A 64 -5.12 4.43 11.02
CA ALA A 64 -4.55 5.74 10.74
C ALA A 64 -3.30 6.02 11.60
N GLU A 65 -3.36 5.74 12.91
CA GLU A 65 -2.21 5.87 13.81
C GLU A 65 -1.06 4.97 13.36
N ARG A 66 -1.35 3.71 13.04
CA ARG A 66 -0.32 2.79 12.59
C ARG A 66 0.26 3.17 11.22
N ASN A 67 -0.57 3.71 10.33
CA ASN A 67 -0.14 4.20 9.02
C ASN A 67 0.74 5.46 9.16
N ALA A 68 0.48 6.30 10.16
CA ALA A 68 1.36 7.43 10.47
C ALA A 68 2.75 6.97 10.95
N VAL A 69 2.82 5.89 11.74
CA VAL A 69 4.10 5.28 12.14
C VAL A 69 4.89 4.81 10.92
N TYR A 70 4.23 4.15 9.95
CA TYR A 70 4.87 3.77 8.68
C TYR A 70 5.49 4.97 7.96
N TRP A 71 4.76 6.08 7.81
CA TRP A 71 5.29 7.27 7.14
C TRP A 71 6.40 7.98 7.92
N ALA A 72 6.37 7.91 9.25
CA ALA A 72 7.37 8.54 10.10
C ALA A 72 8.66 7.72 10.23
N SER A 73 8.64 6.43 9.89
CA SER A 73 9.72 5.49 10.20
C SER A 73 11.03 5.82 9.44
N PRO A 74 12.20 5.59 10.05
CA PRO A 74 13.48 5.74 9.38
C PRO A 74 13.60 4.86 8.13
N GLU A 75 13.07 3.65 8.18
CA GLU A 75 13.09 2.68 7.08
C GLU A 75 12.32 3.22 5.87
N ARG A 76 11.12 3.80 6.08
CA ARG A 76 10.34 4.41 5.00
C ARG A 76 11.05 5.59 4.37
N LYS A 77 11.73 6.42 5.18
CA LYS A 77 12.54 7.54 4.69
C LYS A 77 13.77 7.06 3.92
N ALA A 78 14.40 5.98 4.38
CA ALA A 78 15.58 5.39 3.75
C ALA A 78 15.30 4.76 2.38
N MET A 79 14.06 4.33 2.11
CA MET A 79 13.66 3.81 0.79
C MET A 79 13.86 4.83 -0.34
N ASN A 80 13.90 6.14 -0.03
CA ASN A 80 13.99 7.21 -1.03
C ASN A 80 13.02 6.96 -2.21
N LEU A 81 11.80 6.55 -1.86
CA LEU A 81 10.72 6.24 -2.79
C LEU A 81 9.70 7.35 -2.63
N GLU A 82 9.63 8.23 -3.63
CA GLU A 82 8.61 9.26 -3.72
C GLU A 82 7.47 8.73 -4.59
N PRO A 83 6.27 8.46 -4.02
CA PRO A 83 5.18 7.85 -4.78
C PRO A 83 4.79 8.67 -6.01
N ASP A 84 4.88 9.99 -5.97
CA ASP A 84 4.50 10.89 -7.07
C ASP A 84 5.40 10.74 -8.33
N GLU A 85 6.59 10.16 -8.18
CA GLU A 85 7.44 9.80 -9.32
C GLU A 85 6.79 8.69 -10.16
N TYR A 86 6.10 7.76 -9.50
CA TYR A 86 5.46 6.60 -10.10
C TYR A 86 3.95 6.76 -10.31
N LEU A 87 3.25 7.39 -9.39
CA LEU A 87 1.79 7.35 -9.28
C LEU A 87 1.17 8.66 -9.76
N LEU A 88 0.28 8.57 -10.76
CA LEU A 88 -0.47 9.71 -11.28
C LEU A 88 -1.72 10.00 -10.46
N HIS A 89 -2.34 8.96 -9.89
CA HIS A 89 -3.54 9.07 -9.09
C HIS A 89 -3.60 7.94 -8.06
N THR A 90 -4.15 8.23 -6.89
CA THR A 90 -4.35 7.28 -5.81
C THR A 90 -5.78 7.40 -5.28
N ASP A 91 -6.47 6.27 -5.16
CA ASP A 91 -7.75 6.13 -4.47
C ASP A 91 -7.59 5.12 -3.33
N ASP A 92 -7.70 5.61 -2.09
CA ASP A 92 -7.58 4.83 -0.87
C ASP A 92 -8.92 4.85 -0.12
N ARG A 93 -9.52 3.67 0.09
CA ARG A 93 -10.83 3.57 0.74
C ARG A 93 -10.91 2.39 1.70
N THR A 94 -11.56 2.60 2.83
CA THR A 94 -11.89 1.52 3.77
C THR A 94 -13.02 0.66 3.18
N VAL A 95 -12.88 -0.66 3.26
CA VAL A 95 -13.83 -1.63 2.71
C VAL A 95 -14.18 -2.70 3.75
N GLU A 96 -15.37 -3.29 3.62
CA GLU A 96 -15.88 -4.34 4.51
C GLU A 96 -15.98 -5.68 3.76
N PRO A 97 -15.42 -6.78 4.31
CA PRO A 97 -15.59 -8.11 3.72
C PRO A 97 -17.06 -8.55 3.81
N GLN A 98 -17.52 -9.31 2.83
CA GLN A 98 -18.89 -9.86 2.78
C GLN A 98 -18.93 -11.39 2.90
N LEU A 99 -17.77 -12.05 2.97
CA LEU A 99 -17.59 -13.50 3.03
C LEU A 99 -16.49 -13.86 4.03
#